data_AF-U2YSL3-F1
#
_entry.id   AF-U2YSL3-F1
#
_cell.length_a   1.000
_cell.length_b   1.000
_cell.length_c   1.000
_cell.angle_alpha   90.00
_cell.angle_beta   90.00
_cell.angle_gamma   90.00
#
_symmetry.space_group_name_H-M   'P 1'
#
loop_
_entity.id
_entity.type
_entity.pdbx_description
1 polymer ?
#
loop_
_entity_poly.entity_id
_entity_poly.type
_entity_poly.pdbx_seq_one_letter_code
_entity_poly.pdbx_strand_id
1 'polypeptide(L)'
;MRRRQYLAAGTTGLAGALAGCTGFDPFGPSGEWKLRAMPADPNASDYTCTLNDSFVSAHPHLKTVLSRARDGERGTWSDPVYLDAKTGNDLGTDLSEHCQGGFRGVYFYDGDAFFVSLIDRHPGNGKGHDH
;
A
#
# COMPACT_ATOMS: atom_id res chain seq x y z
N MET A 1 63.31 42.98 4.59
CA MET A 1 62.12 43.72 5.06
C MET A 1 60.98 42.71 5.27
N ARG A 2 60.29 42.77 6.41
CA ARG A 2 59.05 42.03 6.71
C ARG A 2 57.84 42.69 6.03
N ARG A 3 56.74 41.91 5.91
CA ARG A 3 55.30 42.24 5.66
C ARG A 3 54.85 41.84 4.24
N ARG A 4 53.70 41.22 3.99
CA ARG A 4 52.42 41.06 4.72
C ARG A 4 51.61 39.90 4.12
N GLN A 5 50.73 39.33 4.93
CA GLN A 5 49.68 38.35 4.59
C GLN A 5 48.61 38.97 3.68
N TYR A 6 48.01 38.17 2.79
CA TYR A 6 46.62 38.34 2.34
C TYR A 6 45.95 36.98 2.14
N LEU A 7 44.98 36.72 3.02
CA LEU A 7 43.88 35.77 2.86
C LEU A 7 42.77 36.44 2.05
N ALA A 8 41.94 35.60 1.42
CA ALA A 8 40.64 35.83 0.79
C ALA A 8 40.65 36.24 -0.69
N ALA A 9 40.14 35.32 -1.52
CA ALA A 9 38.95 35.52 -2.37
C ALA A 9 38.96 34.46 -3.50
N GLY A 10 38.04 33.50 -3.41
CA GLY A 10 37.81 32.51 -4.46
C GLY A 10 36.40 31.95 -4.30
N THR A 11 35.41 32.79 -4.57
CA THR A 11 34.00 32.42 -4.60
C THR A 11 33.64 31.77 -5.93
N THR A 12 32.50 31.06 -5.90
CA THR A 12 31.60 30.69 -7.01
C THR A 12 31.99 29.49 -7.88
N GLY A 13 31.17 28.43 -7.79
CA GLY A 13 31.18 27.37 -8.80
C GLY A 13 30.52 26.03 -8.46
N LEU A 14 29.67 25.92 -7.44
CA LEU A 14 28.84 24.72 -7.24
C LEU A 14 27.37 25.10 -7.24
N ALA A 15 26.87 25.50 -8.41
CA ALA A 15 25.45 25.38 -8.75
C ALA A 15 25.16 23.89 -9.04
N GLY A 16 25.28 23.07 -7.98
CA GLY A 16 24.78 21.70 -7.98
C GLY A 16 23.27 21.76 -7.80
N ALA A 17 22.56 21.22 -8.78
CA ALA A 17 21.11 21.17 -8.84
C ALA A 17 20.49 20.60 -7.54
N LEU A 18 19.90 21.48 -6.72
CA LEU A 18 18.88 21.10 -5.74
C LEU A 18 17.51 21.18 -6.43
N ALA A 19 17.34 20.39 -7.48
CA ALA A 19 16.05 20.08 -8.06
C ALA A 19 15.69 18.67 -7.58
N GLY A 20 14.76 18.58 -6.61
CA GLY A 20 14.25 17.28 -6.15
C GLY A 20 14.02 17.17 -4.64
N CYS A 21 13.53 18.22 -3.99
CA CYS A 21 12.80 18.05 -2.73
C CYS A 21 11.50 17.30 -3.01
N THR A 22 11.50 15.97 -2.94
CA THR A 22 10.28 15.17 -2.70
C THR A 22 10.63 13.90 -1.93
N GLY A 23 10.23 13.84 -0.66
CA GLY A 23 9.84 12.58 -0.05
C GLY A 23 10.73 11.98 1.04
N PHE A 24 11.44 12.76 1.84
CA PHE A 24 11.78 12.27 3.18
C PHE A 24 10.62 12.61 4.11
N ASP A 25 9.67 11.68 4.24
CA ASP A 25 8.66 11.73 5.29
C ASP A 25 9.20 10.92 6.50
N PRO A 26 9.70 11.58 7.56
CA PRO A 26 10.23 10.89 8.74
C PRO A 26 9.15 10.10 9.50
N PHE A 27 7.87 10.25 9.15
CA PHE A 27 6.75 9.56 9.77
C PHE A 27 6.23 8.37 8.95
N GLY A 28 6.86 8.08 7.80
CA GLY A 28 6.42 7.03 6.90
C GLY A 28 5.06 7.34 6.26
N PRO A 29 4.55 6.46 5.37
CA PRO A 29 3.29 6.71 4.69
C PRO A 29 2.14 6.87 5.68
N SER A 30 1.42 7.98 5.56
CA SER A 30 0.21 8.30 6.31
C SER A 30 -0.92 7.35 5.93
N GLY A 31 -1.59 6.81 6.94
CA GLY A 31 -2.69 5.86 6.76
C GLY A 31 -2.61 4.76 7.81
N GLU A 32 -3.75 4.57 8.47
CA GLU A 32 -3.94 3.64 9.57
C GLU A 32 -4.10 2.22 9.07
N TRP A 33 -4.57 2.02 7.84
CA TRP A 33 -4.69 0.71 7.22
C TRP A 33 -3.71 0.55 6.08
N LYS A 34 -3.17 -0.66 5.93
CA LYS A 34 -2.34 -1.07 4.80
C LYS A 34 -3.07 -2.12 3.98
N LEU A 35 -3.39 -1.77 2.74
CA LEU A 35 -3.99 -2.64 1.75
C LEU A 35 -2.94 -3.04 0.69
N ARG A 36 -2.89 -4.33 0.36
CA ARG A 36 -2.05 -4.88 -0.71
C ARG A 36 -2.64 -6.18 -1.23
N ALA A 37 -2.27 -6.57 -2.44
CA ALA A 37 -2.66 -7.85 -3.02
C ALA A 37 -1.44 -8.56 -3.62
N MET A 38 -1.54 -9.86 -3.81
CA MET A 38 -0.57 -10.66 -4.57
C MET A 38 -1.29 -11.73 -5.39
N PRO A 39 -0.75 -12.17 -6.53
CA PRO A 39 -1.26 -13.35 -7.22
C PRO A 39 -1.28 -14.57 -6.29
N ALA A 40 -2.37 -15.32 -6.32
CA ALA A 40 -2.53 -16.56 -5.58
C ALA A 40 -2.57 -17.78 -6.52
N ASP A 41 -2.24 -18.95 -5.96
CA ASP A 41 -2.70 -20.20 -6.56
C ASP A 41 -4.19 -20.35 -6.25
N PRO A 42 -5.06 -20.61 -7.25
CA PRO A 42 -6.49 -20.82 -7.05
C PRO A 42 -6.85 -21.84 -5.96
N ASN A 43 -5.97 -22.81 -5.69
CA ASN A 43 -6.20 -23.88 -4.72
C ASN A 43 -5.42 -23.69 -3.41
N ALA A 44 -4.84 -22.51 -3.16
CA ALA A 44 -4.03 -22.27 -1.96
C ALA A 44 -4.83 -22.15 -0.65
N SER A 45 -6.17 -22.13 -0.72
CA SER A 45 -7.03 -22.05 0.46
C SER A 45 -8.34 -22.79 0.22
N ASP A 46 -8.86 -23.45 1.27
CA ASP A 46 -10.21 -24.01 1.29
C ASP A 46 -11.29 -22.91 1.31
N TYR A 47 -10.91 -21.67 1.67
CA TYR A 47 -11.79 -20.51 1.66
C TYR A 47 -11.53 -19.70 0.41
N THR A 48 -12.58 -19.56 -0.40
CA THR A 48 -12.54 -18.76 -1.62
C THR A 48 -13.71 -17.80 -1.67
N CYS A 49 -13.50 -16.63 -2.27
CA CYS A 49 -14.53 -15.63 -2.45
C CYS A 49 -14.42 -14.98 -3.82
N THR A 50 -15.53 -14.90 -4.57
CA THR A 50 -15.55 -14.21 -5.86
C THR A 50 -15.96 -12.75 -5.66
N LEU A 51 -15.09 -11.83 -6.06
CA LEU A 51 -15.35 -10.40 -6.12
C LEU A 51 -15.96 -10.09 -7.49
N ASN A 52 -17.16 -9.51 -7.51
CA ASN A 52 -17.77 -9.08 -8.76
C ASN A 52 -17.34 -7.65 -9.12
N ASP A 53 -17.55 -7.24 -10.37
CA ASP A 53 -17.15 -5.91 -10.86
C ASP A 53 -17.82 -4.77 -10.08
N SER A 54 -19.07 -4.94 -9.65
CA SER A 54 -19.78 -3.93 -8.86
C SER A 54 -19.08 -3.69 -7.52
N PHE A 55 -18.68 -4.76 -6.84
CA PHE A 55 -17.94 -4.70 -5.58
C PHE A 55 -16.58 -4.02 -5.77
N VAL A 56 -15.78 -4.49 -6.73
CA VAL A 56 -14.45 -3.91 -6.99
C VAL A 56 -14.54 -2.44 -7.44
N SER A 57 -15.59 -2.07 -8.16
CA SER A 57 -15.80 -0.67 -8.59
C SER A 57 -16.22 0.26 -7.44
N ALA A 58 -16.91 -0.27 -6.43
CA ALA A 58 -17.23 0.48 -5.20
C ALA A 58 -15.99 0.74 -4.33
N HIS A 59 -14.94 -0.07 -4.50
CA HIS A 59 -13.69 0.01 -3.72
C HIS A 59 -12.47 0.32 -4.61
N PRO A 60 -12.26 1.60 -4.99
CA PRO A 60 -11.19 1.98 -5.93
C PRO A 60 -9.78 1.61 -5.45
N HIS A 61 -9.54 1.60 -4.13
CA HIS A 61 -8.26 1.17 -3.56
C HIS A 61 -8.04 -0.34 -3.70
N LEU A 62 -9.10 -1.15 -3.57
CA LEU A 62 -9.05 -2.59 -3.85
C LEU A 62 -8.78 -2.84 -5.33
N LYS A 63 -9.49 -2.17 -6.22
CA LYS A 63 -9.24 -2.22 -7.67
C LYS A 63 -7.78 -1.91 -8.01
N THR A 64 -7.23 -0.88 -7.36
CA THR A 64 -5.82 -0.47 -7.56
C THR A 64 -4.85 -1.59 -7.20
N VAL A 65 -4.99 -2.21 -6.01
CA VAL A 65 -4.06 -3.27 -5.60
C VAL A 65 -4.26 -4.56 -6.40
N LEU A 66 -5.48 -4.91 -6.80
CA LEU A 66 -5.76 -6.06 -7.65
C LEU A 66 -5.14 -5.88 -9.04
N SER A 67 -5.26 -4.71 -9.64
CA SER A 67 -4.61 -4.39 -10.92
C SER A 67 -3.09 -4.50 -10.82
N ARG A 68 -2.47 -3.97 -9.75
CA ARG A 68 -1.02 -4.08 -9.53
C ARG A 68 -0.58 -5.53 -9.32
N ALA A 69 -1.37 -6.32 -8.61
CA ALA A 69 -1.07 -7.72 -8.36
C ALA A 69 -1.15 -8.54 -9.65
N ARG A 70 -2.13 -8.28 -10.52
CA ARG A 70 -2.30 -8.97 -11.81
C ARG A 70 -1.05 -8.89 -12.69
N ASP A 71 -0.44 -7.72 -12.73
CA ASP A 71 0.78 -7.47 -13.51
C ASP A 71 2.06 -7.91 -12.77
N GLY A 72 1.94 -8.39 -11.54
CA GLY A 72 3.05 -8.74 -10.64
C GLY A 72 3.46 -10.22 -10.71
N GLU A 73 4.64 -10.51 -10.17
CA GLU A 73 5.13 -11.88 -10.02
C GLU A 73 4.38 -12.64 -8.91
N ARG A 74 4.17 -13.94 -9.11
CA ARG A 74 3.66 -14.83 -8.05
C ARG A 74 4.59 -14.79 -6.84
N GLY A 75 4.00 -14.76 -5.64
CA GLY A 75 4.76 -14.67 -4.39
C GLY A 75 5.13 -13.24 -3.98
N THR A 76 4.87 -12.24 -4.83
CA THR A 76 5.23 -10.84 -4.57
C THR A 76 3.99 -10.01 -4.26
N TRP A 77 4.03 -9.28 -3.15
CA TRP A 77 2.98 -8.31 -2.80
C TRP A 77 3.11 -7.05 -3.65
N SER A 78 1.98 -6.53 -4.11
CA SER A 78 1.87 -5.22 -4.75
C SER A 78 2.36 -4.11 -3.82
N ASP A 79 2.75 -2.99 -4.40
CA ASP A 79 2.95 -1.76 -3.64
C ASP A 79 1.70 -1.41 -2.83
N PRO A 80 1.86 -1.11 -1.52
CA PRO A 80 0.73 -0.90 -0.64
C PRO A 80 -0.04 0.38 -1.01
N VAL A 81 -1.34 0.34 -0.74
CA VAL A 81 -2.18 1.52 -0.65
C VAL A 81 -2.50 1.72 0.84
N TYR A 82 -2.24 2.92 1.34
CA TYR A 82 -2.53 3.29 2.72
C TYR A 82 -3.89 3.98 2.78
N LEU A 83 -4.73 3.55 3.72
CA LEU A 83 -6.09 4.02 3.88
C LEU A 83 -6.24 4.68 5.26
N ASP A 84 -7.15 5.64 5.36
CA ASP A 84 -7.61 6.14 6.65
C ASP A 84 -8.44 5.08 7.40
N ALA A 85 -8.72 5.35 8.69
CA ALA A 85 -9.49 4.47 9.57
C ALA A 85 -10.83 4.06 8.97
N LYS A 86 -11.58 5.04 8.45
CA LYS A 86 -12.95 4.85 7.97
C LYS A 86 -12.93 3.94 6.74
N THR A 87 -12.11 4.27 5.77
CA THR A 87 -12.00 3.55 4.50
C THR A 87 -11.51 2.11 4.70
N GLY A 88 -10.55 1.90 5.61
CA GLY A 88 -10.08 0.57 5.97
C GLY A 88 -11.16 -0.27 6.68
N ASN A 89 -11.86 0.32 7.64
CA ASN A 89 -12.96 -0.35 8.36
C ASN A 89 -14.15 -0.69 7.44
N ASP A 90 -14.54 0.23 6.57
CA ASP A 90 -15.63 0.03 5.61
C ASP A 90 -15.26 -1.11 4.65
N LEU A 91 -14.05 -1.08 4.07
CA LEU A 91 -13.58 -2.15 3.18
C LEU A 91 -13.51 -3.51 3.89
N GLY A 92 -13.02 -3.56 5.13
CA GLY A 92 -12.98 -4.80 5.92
C GLY A 92 -14.37 -5.36 6.20
N THR A 93 -15.32 -4.48 6.55
CA THR A 93 -16.72 -4.85 6.78
C THR A 93 -17.35 -5.37 5.50
N ASP A 94 -17.22 -4.64 4.39
CA ASP A 94 -17.80 -5.01 3.10
C ASP A 94 -17.22 -6.31 2.55
N LEU A 95 -15.90 -6.54 2.70
CA LEU A 95 -15.27 -7.82 2.36
C LEU A 95 -15.81 -8.97 3.23
N SER A 96 -15.99 -8.74 4.52
CA SER A 96 -16.55 -9.74 5.44
C SER A 96 -18.00 -10.07 5.09
N GLU A 97 -18.84 -9.07 4.83
CA GLU A 97 -20.25 -9.27 4.47
C GLU A 97 -20.39 -9.93 3.10
N HIS A 98 -19.64 -9.45 2.09
CA HIS A 98 -19.66 -10.01 0.74
C HIS A 98 -19.19 -11.47 0.70
N CYS A 99 -18.20 -11.81 1.50
CA CYS A 99 -17.63 -13.16 1.57
C CYS A 99 -18.21 -14.02 2.72
N GLN A 100 -19.34 -13.62 3.32
CA GLN A 100 -20.04 -14.36 4.38
C GLN A 100 -19.16 -14.74 5.59
N GLY A 101 -18.24 -13.85 5.99
CA GLY A 101 -17.29 -14.07 7.09
C GLY A 101 -16.05 -14.87 6.70
N GLY A 102 -15.95 -15.34 5.44
CA GLY A 102 -14.75 -15.93 4.86
C GLY A 102 -13.65 -14.90 4.62
N PHE A 103 -13.07 -14.38 5.71
CA PHE A 103 -11.94 -13.46 5.65
C PHE A 103 -10.64 -14.28 5.59
N ARG A 104 -9.67 -13.85 4.78
CA ARG A 104 -8.32 -14.47 4.63
C ARG A 104 -8.26 -15.75 3.75
N GLY A 105 -9.03 -15.77 2.68
CA GLY A 105 -8.98 -16.81 1.63
C GLY A 105 -8.35 -16.35 0.31
N VAL A 106 -8.56 -17.13 -0.75
CA VAL A 106 -8.27 -16.73 -2.13
C VAL A 106 -9.45 -15.94 -2.70
N TYR A 107 -9.18 -14.74 -3.21
CA TYR A 107 -10.18 -13.90 -3.86
C TYR A 107 -10.08 -14.05 -5.38
N PHE A 108 -11.19 -14.35 -6.02
CA PHE A 108 -11.29 -14.41 -7.49
C PHE A 108 -11.84 -13.10 -8.03
N TYR A 109 -11.14 -12.51 -9.00
CA TYR A 109 -11.61 -11.32 -9.70
C TYR A 109 -11.17 -11.35 -11.17
N ASP A 110 -12.14 -11.21 -12.08
CA ASP A 110 -11.90 -11.10 -13.53
C ASP A 110 -10.93 -12.19 -14.05
N GLY A 111 -11.23 -13.45 -13.71
CA GLY A 111 -10.48 -14.63 -14.15
C GLY A 111 -9.22 -14.98 -13.33
N ASP A 112 -8.76 -14.07 -12.47
CA ASP A 112 -7.53 -14.24 -11.70
C ASP A 112 -7.79 -14.52 -10.22
N ALA A 113 -6.79 -15.10 -9.55
CA ALA A 113 -6.80 -15.43 -8.13
C ALA A 113 -5.81 -14.56 -7.36
N PHE A 114 -6.23 -14.03 -6.21
CA PHE A 114 -5.45 -13.09 -5.41
C PHE A 114 -5.50 -13.42 -3.92
N PHE A 115 -4.40 -13.17 -3.21
CA PHE A 115 -4.46 -12.93 -1.77
C PHE A 115 -4.59 -11.42 -1.54
N VAL A 116 -5.52 -11.02 -0.69
CA VAL A 116 -5.72 -9.63 -0.28
C VAL A 116 -5.37 -9.51 1.20
N SER A 117 -4.49 -8.56 1.53
CA SER A 117 -4.07 -8.25 2.88
C SER A 117 -4.50 -6.83 3.22
N LEU A 118 -5.35 -6.72 4.23
CA LEU A 118 -5.82 -5.48 4.83
C LEU A 118 -5.45 -5.51 6.31
N ILE A 119 -4.50 -4.68 6.73
CA ILE A 119 -3.90 -4.70 8.07
C ILE A 119 -4.08 -3.34 8.73
N ASP A 120 -4.63 -3.33 9.95
CA ASP A 120 -4.62 -2.15 10.82
C ASP A 120 -3.21 -1.94 11.38
N ARG A 121 -2.66 -0.75 11.17
CA ARG A 121 -1.35 -0.33 11.65
C ARG A 121 -1.45 0.42 12.98
N HIS A 122 -2.66 0.61 13.52
CA HIS A 122 -2.90 1.31 14.77
C HIS A 122 -3.88 0.54 15.68
N PRO A 123 -3.38 -0.27 16.65
CA PRO A 123 -4.21 -1.15 17.49
C PRO A 123 -5.21 -0.41 18.42
N GLY A 124 -5.29 0.92 18.38
CA GLY A 124 -6.26 1.74 19.11
C GLY A 124 -7.57 2.02 18.35
N ASN A 125 -7.69 1.60 17.09
CA ASN A 125 -8.84 1.92 16.24
C ASN A 125 -10.08 1.03 16.46
N GLY A 126 -9.99 0.08 17.39
CA GLY A 126 -11.14 -0.64 17.95
C GLY A 126 -11.89 -1.58 16.99
N LYS A 127 -11.34 -1.85 15.81
CA LYS A 127 -11.92 -2.77 14.81
C LYS A 127 -10.89 -3.63 14.06
N GLY A 128 -9.66 -3.71 14.58
CA GLY A 128 -8.66 -4.64 14.08
C GLY A 128 -9.16 -6.06 14.26
N HIS A 129 -9.30 -6.79 13.15
CA HIS A 129 -9.62 -8.22 13.11
C HIS A 129 -8.43 -9.04 13.65
N ASP A 130 -8.04 -8.79 14.89
CA ASP A 130 -6.94 -9.39 15.62
C ASP A 130 -7.43 -10.64 16.35
N HIS A 131 -7.56 -11.73 15.60
CA HIS A 131 -7.48 -13.09 16.13
C HIS A 131 -6.59 -13.94 15.20
#